data_AF-A0A075SGT9-F1
#
_entry.id   AF-A0A075SGT9-F1
#
_cell.length_a   1.000
_cell.length_b   1.000
_cell.length_c   1.000
_cell.angle_alpha   90.00
_cell.angle_beta   90.00
_cell.angle_gamma   90.00
#
_symmetry.space_group_name_H-M   'P 1'
#
loop_
_entity.id
_entity.type
_entity.pdbx_description
1 polymer ?
#
loop_
_entity_poly.entity_id
_entity_poly.type
_entity_poly.pdbx_seq_one_letter_code
_entity_poly.pdbx_strand_id
1 'polypeptide(L)'
;MQTKKMSMFLFFAYLLLLTWMIVFKMDLSIVYGRYGYASINLIPFAGTAVYDGVLDFPEILFNIVSFIPFGIYMEMLFRKASWVANLCLIMLVSLCFEVLQYLLLLGVADITDLLANGLGGAIGINIMYVLTSIWREKAYVRMNIFCFVLTFFVILITYLAM
;
A
#
# COMPACT_ATOMS: atom_id res chain seq x y z
N MET A 1 -1.97 -13.47 -21.67
CA MET A 1 -2.83 -14.23 -20.73
C MET A 1 -2.06 -14.80 -19.54
N GLN A 2 -0.92 -15.48 -19.72
CA GLN A 2 -0.13 -16.01 -18.60
C GLN A 2 0.41 -14.92 -17.66
N THR A 3 0.93 -13.83 -18.22
CA THR A 3 1.45 -12.68 -17.43
C THR A 3 0.41 -12.08 -16.50
N LYS A 4 -0.83 -11.92 -16.96
CA LYS A 4 -1.92 -11.37 -16.14
C LYS A 4 -2.32 -12.30 -14.99
N LYS A 5 -2.31 -13.63 -15.19
CA LYS A 5 -2.56 -14.61 -14.13
C LYS A 5 -1.49 -14.53 -13.04
N MET A 6 -0.22 -14.44 -13.44
CA MET A 6 0.88 -14.25 -12.50
C MET A 6 0.78 -12.92 -11.75
N SER A 7 0.46 -11.82 -12.43
CA SER A 7 0.24 -10.52 -11.80
C SER A 7 -0.90 -10.56 -10.79
N MET A 8 -2.00 -11.27 -11.08
CA MET A 8 -3.10 -11.45 -10.13
C MET A 8 -2.67 -12.22 -8.89
N PHE A 9 -1.96 -13.34 -9.06
CA PHE A 9 -1.46 -14.13 -7.93
C PHE A 9 -0.53 -13.31 -7.03
N LEU A 10 0.45 -12.62 -7.63
CA LEU A 10 1.37 -11.75 -6.91
C LEU A 10 0.67 -10.58 -6.23
N PHE A 11 -0.33 -10.00 -6.88
CA PHE A 11 -1.14 -8.92 -6.32
C PHE A 11 -1.90 -9.37 -5.08
N PHE A 12 -2.52 -10.56 -5.07
CA PHE A 12 -3.21 -11.07 -3.88
C PHE A 12 -2.24 -11.34 -2.72
N ALA A 13 -1.08 -11.93 -3.01
CA ALA A 13 -0.04 -12.13 -1.99
C ALA A 13 0.44 -10.79 -1.41
N TYR A 14 0.70 -9.82 -2.28
CA TYR A 14 1.06 -8.46 -1.88
C TYR A 14 -0.06 -7.76 -1.09
N LEU A 15 -1.33 -7.92 -1.47
CA LEU A 15 -2.45 -7.27 -0.80
C LEU A 15 -2.61 -7.79 0.64
N LEU A 16 -2.36 -9.08 0.88
CA LEU A 16 -2.31 -9.64 2.22
C LEU A 16 -1.17 -9.02 3.05
N LEU A 17 0.03 -8.91 2.47
CA LEU A 17 1.16 -8.25 3.12
C LEU A 17 0.88 -6.77 3.40
N LEU A 18 0.30 -6.06 2.44
CA LEU A 18 -0.04 -4.65 2.58
C LEU A 18 -1.08 -4.44 3.68
N THR A 19 -2.11 -5.28 3.73
CA THR A 19 -3.13 -5.23 4.80
C THR A 19 -2.47 -5.47 6.16
N TRP A 20 -1.56 -6.45 6.26
CA TRP A 20 -0.80 -6.68 7.49
C TRP A 20 0.10 -5.49 7.89
N MET A 21 0.78 -4.87 6.94
CA MET A 21 1.66 -3.73 7.20
C MET A 21 0.89 -2.47 7.60
N ILE A 22 -0.23 -2.17 6.94
CA ILE A 22 -0.96 -0.90 7.14
C ILE A 22 -2.01 -1.04 8.23
N VAL A 23 -2.96 -1.98 8.07
CA VAL A 23 -4.09 -2.12 9.02
C VAL A 23 -3.60 -2.62 10.38
N PHE A 24 -2.71 -3.59 10.38
CA PHE A 24 -2.20 -4.20 11.62
C PHE A 24 -0.85 -3.61 12.07
N LYS A 25 -0.32 -2.57 11.40
CA LYS A 25 1.00 -1.96 11.71
C LYS A 25 2.13 -2.98 11.94
N MET A 26 2.15 -4.07 11.15
CA MET A 26 3.08 -5.20 11.27
C MET A 26 3.00 -5.99 12.59
N ASP A 27 1.95 -5.80 13.39
CA ASP A 27 1.76 -6.46 14.68
C ASP A 27 0.40 -7.19 14.73
N LEU A 28 0.45 -8.52 14.67
CA LEU A 28 -0.75 -9.36 14.83
C LEU A 28 -1.11 -9.60 16.31
N SER A 29 -0.22 -9.24 17.25
CA SER A 29 -0.52 -9.33 18.69
C SER A 29 -1.68 -8.39 19.08
N ILE A 30 -1.98 -7.39 18.25
CA ILE A 30 -3.12 -6.49 18.39
C ILE A 30 -4.46 -7.26 18.36
N VAL A 31 -4.53 -8.39 17.65
CA VAL A 31 -5.73 -9.26 17.59
C VAL A 31 -6.00 -9.96 18.94
N TYR A 32 -5.00 -10.03 19.84
CA TYR A 32 -5.07 -10.77 21.11
C TYR A 32 -5.42 -9.90 22.34
N GLY A 33 -6.00 -8.70 22.15
CA GLY A 33 -6.73 -8.00 23.23
C GLY A 33 -6.14 -6.69 23.75
N ARG A 34 -5.30 -5.99 22.98
CA ARG A 34 -4.93 -4.60 23.27
C ARG A 34 -5.94 -3.64 22.62
N TYR A 35 -7.13 -3.52 23.20
CA TYR A 35 -8.06 -2.46 22.81
C TYR A 35 -7.56 -1.12 23.34
N GLY A 36 -7.29 -0.20 22.44
CA GLY A 36 -7.10 1.22 22.70
C GLY A 36 -8.21 2.02 22.01
N TYR A 37 -8.50 3.21 22.51
CA TYR A 37 -9.49 4.11 21.91
C TYR A 37 -9.21 4.33 20.41
N ALA A 38 -10.27 4.29 19.59
CA ALA A 38 -10.19 4.75 18.21
C ALA A 38 -10.58 6.22 18.11
N SER A 39 -9.91 6.95 17.22
CA SER A 39 -10.26 8.32 16.89
C SER A 39 -10.14 8.56 15.39
N ILE A 40 -10.67 9.69 14.94
CA ILE A 40 -10.59 10.10 13.54
C ILE A 40 -9.83 11.42 13.50
N ASN A 41 -8.76 11.47 12.72
CA ASN A 41 -8.07 12.70 12.36
C ASN A 41 -8.38 13.09 10.91
N LEU A 42 -9.09 14.20 10.74
CA LEU A 42 -9.40 14.78 9.42
C LEU A 42 -8.56 16.00 9.09
N ILE A 43 -7.60 16.35 9.94
CA ILE A 43 -6.67 17.47 9.72
C ILE A 43 -5.36 16.89 9.15
N PRO A 44 -5.02 17.17 7.88
CA PRO A 44 -3.78 16.67 7.29
C PRO A 44 -2.56 17.16 8.05
N PHE A 45 -1.56 16.29 8.19
CA PHE A 45 -0.29 16.59 8.89
C PHE A 45 -0.49 16.93 10.38
N ALA A 46 -1.54 16.40 10.98
CA ALA A 46 -1.83 16.44 12.41
C ALA A 46 -2.08 15.02 12.92
N GLY A 47 -2.57 14.85 14.16
CA GLY A 47 -2.95 13.53 14.67
C GLY A 47 -1.76 12.60 14.82
N THR A 48 -1.84 11.39 14.25
CA THR A 48 -0.74 10.40 14.33
C THR A 48 0.48 10.83 13.56
N ALA A 49 0.32 11.68 12.54
CA ALA A 49 1.42 12.27 11.82
C ALA A 49 2.26 13.25 12.66
N VAL A 50 1.92 13.52 13.93
CA VAL A 50 2.68 14.41 14.82
C VAL A 50 3.00 13.70 16.14
N TYR A 51 4.28 13.40 16.35
CA TYR A 51 4.81 12.86 17.61
C TYR A 51 5.61 13.95 18.33
N ASP A 52 5.23 14.26 19.58
CA ASP A 52 5.84 15.34 20.39
C ASP A 52 5.90 16.72 19.70
N GLY A 53 4.90 17.03 18.87
CA GLY A 53 4.83 18.29 18.13
C GLY A 53 5.70 18.34 16.88
N VAL A 54 6.36 17.22 16.52
CA VAL A 54 7.16 17.06 15.30
C VAL A 54 6.46 16.09 14.36
N LEU A 55 6.51 16.36 13.06
CA LEU A 55 5.91 15.48 12.07
C LEU A 55 6.63 14.11 12.03
N ASP A 56 5.88 13.00 12.12
CA ASP A 56 6.39 11.64 11.94
C ASP A 56 6.59 11.34 10.45
N PHE A 57 7.64 11.95 9.88
CA PHE A 57 8.06 11.71 8.50
C PHE A 57 8.30 10.22 8.19
N PRO A 58 8.92 9.41 9.08
CA PRO A 58 9.06 7.98 8.86
C PRO A 58 7.75 7.24 8.59
N GLU A 59 6.68 7.49 9.36
CA GLU A 59 5.37 6.84 9.16
C GLU A 59 4.75 7.22 7.81
N ILE A 60 4.75 8.52 7.49
CA ILE A 60 4.25 9.03 6.20
C ILE A 60 5.03 8.41 5.04
N LEU A 61 6.36 8.36 5.14
CA LEU A 61 7.21 7.79 4.10
C LEU A 61 6.96 6.29 3.94
N PHE A 62 6.76 5.56 5.04
CA PHE A 62 6.42 4.14 5.01
C PHE A 62 5.11 3.90 4.26
N ASN A 63 4.08 4.71 4.51
CA ASN A 63 2.79 4.63 3.83
C ASN A 63 2.91 4.91 2.32
N ILE A 64 3.65 5.98 1.95
CA ILE A 64 3.97 6.28 0.54
C ILE A 64 4.67 5.09 -0.13
N VAL A 65 5.77 4.59 0.46
CA VAL A 65 6.58 3.52 -0.13
C VAL A 65 5.77 2.23 -0.25
N SER A 66 4.96 1.92 0.76
CA SER A 66 4.14 0.70 0.81
C SER A 66 3.09 0.67 -0.29
N PHE A 67 2.56 1.83 -0.73
CA PHE A 67 1.57 1.92 -1.79
C PHE A 67 2.15 2.05 -3.21
N ILE A 68 3.46 2.26 -3.39
CA ILE A 68 4.11 2.26 -4.71
C ILE A 68 3.85 0.95 -5.47
N PRO A 69 4.10 -0.26 -4.88
CA PRO A 69 3.77 -1.51 -5.56
C PRO A 69 2.29 -1.66 -5.89
N PHE A 70 1.39 -1.13 -5.06
CA PHE A 70 -0.05 -1.14 -5.34
C PHE A 70 -0.36 -0.40 -6.64
N GLY A 71 0.18 0.81 -6.81
CA GLY A 71 0.04 1.60 -8.04
C GLY A 71 0.58 0.87 -9.28
N ILE A 72 1.72 0.18 -9.13
CA ILE A 72 2.30 -0.67 -10.17
C ILE A 72 1.32 -1.78 -10.57
N TYR A 73 0.74 -2.49 -9.60
CA TYR A 73 -0.24 -3.55 -9.87
C TYR A 73 -1.51 -3.04 -10.54
N MET A 74 -2.00 -1.85 -10.19
CA MET A 74 -3.19 -1.28 -10.82
C MET A 74 -3.00 -1.14 -12.33
N GLU A 75 -1.85 -0.63 -12.77
CA GLU A 75 -1.53 -0.54 -14.20
C GLU A 75 -1.39 -1.94 -14.82
N MET A 76 -0.66 -2.87 -14.17
CA MET A 76 -0.43 -4.22 -14.70
C MET A 76 -1.72 -5.03 -14.91
N LEU A 77 -2.69 -4.89 -13.99
CA LEU A 77 -3.95 -5.63 -13.98
C LEU A 77 -5.05 -4.96 -14.80
N PHE A 78 -5.11 -3.63 -14.75
CA PHE A 78 -6.13 -2.79 -15.37
C PHE A 78 -5.53 -1.91 -16.49
N ARG A 79 -4.75 -2.50 -17.40
CA ARG A 79 -4.07 -1.83 -18.52
C ARG A 79 -4.93 -0.90 -19.41
N LYS A 80 -6.25 -1.06 -19.39
CA LYS A 80 -7.21 -0.22 -20.15
C LYS A 80 -7.87 0.88 -19.31
N ALA A 81 -7.70 0.85 -17.99
CA ALA A 81 -8.22 1.87 -17.10
C ALA A 81 -7.40 3.15 -17.26
N SER A 82 -8.07 4.29 -17.09
CA SER A 82 -7.40 5.58 -17.07
C SER A 82 -6.56 5.73 -15.79
N TRP A 83 -5.57 6.61 -15.84
CA TRP A 83 -4.78 6.98 -14.66
C TRP A 83 -5.67 7.37 -13.47
N VAL A 84 -6.71 8.17 -13.72
CA VAL A 84 -7.67 8.61 -12.70
C VAL A 84 -8.47 7.43 -12.14
N ALA A 85 -8.92 6.49 -12.98
CA ALA A 85 -9.66 5.32 -12.51
C ALA A 85 -8.80 4.44 -11.59
N ASN A 86 -7.52 4.25 -11.95
CA ASN A 86 -6.57 3.54 -11.09
C ASN A 86 -6.35 4.30 -9.77
N LEU A 87 -6.13 5.61 -9.82
CA LEU A 87 -5.95 6.41 -8.59
C LEU A 87 -7.20 6.39 -7.69
N CYS A 88 -8.40 6.47 -8.26
CA CYS A 88 -9.64 6.35 -7.48
C CYS A 88 -9.74 5.00 -6.76
N LEU A 89 -9.35 3.90 -7.41
CA LEU A 89 -9.34 2.58 -6.79
C LEU A 89 -8.30 2.51 -5.64
N ILE A 90 -7.15 3.14 -5.81
CA ILE A 90 -6.11 3.26 -4.78
C ILE A 90 -6.66 4.01 -3.56
N MET A 91 -7.23 5.19 -3.79
CA MET A 91 -7.82 6.01 -2.72
C MET A 91 -8.96 5.28 -2.02
N LEU A 92 -9.77 4.52 -2.75
CA LEU A 92 -10.85 3.72 -2.18
C LEU A 92 -10.31 2.61 -1.27
N VAL A 93 -9.28 1.88 -1.70
CA VAL A 93 -8.67 0.83 -0.88
C VAL A 93 -7.99 1.42 0.34
N SER A 94 -7.28 2.54 0.20
CA SER A 94 -6.69 3.23 1.35
C SER A 94 -7.77 3.73 2.32
N LEU A 95 -8.89 4.26 1.84
CA LEU A 95 -10.01 4.64 2.71
C LEU A 95 -10.59 3.43 3.43
N CYS A 96 -10.70 2.29 2.76
CA CYS A 96 -11.13 1.04 3.40
C CYS A 96 -10.17 0.63 4.52
N PHE A 97 -8.86 0.84 4.39
CA PHE A 97 -7.89 0.56 5.45
C PHE A 97 -8.09 1.46 6.67
N GLU A 98 -8.22 2.77 6.48
CA GLU A 98 -8.51 3.71 7.57
C GLU A 98 -9.81 3.35 8.30
N VAL A 99 -10.87 3.03 7.54
CA VAL A 99 -12.16 2.61 8.10
C VAL A 99 -12.03 1.30 8.86
N LEU A 100 -11.28 0.33 8.35
CA LEU A 100 -11.04 -0.94 9.06
C LEU A 100 -10.27 -0.70 10.35
N GLN A 101 -9.24 0.14 10.36
CA GLN A 101 -8.48 0.48 11.56
C GLN A 101 -9.37 1.12 12.62
N TYR A 102 -10.25 2.05 12.21
CA TYR A 102 -11.23 2.66 13.11
C TYR A 102 -12.23 1.65 13.68
N LEU A 103 -12.84 0.82 12.82
CA LEU A 103 -13.86 -0.17 13.24
C LEU A 103 -13.29 -1.26 14.14
N LEU A 104 -12.04 -1.66 13.90
CA LEU A 104 -11.34 -2.69 14.67
C LEU A 104 -10.66 -2.13 15.93
N LEU A 105 -10.82 -0.83 16.21
CA LEU A 105 -10.19 -0.14 17.35
C LEU A 105 -8.65 -0.29 17.38
N LEU A 106 -8.03 -0.30 16.19
CA LEU A 106 -6.59 -0.51 16.01
C LEU A 106 -5.78 0.79 16.07
N GLY A 107 -6.44 1.95 16.10
CA GLY A 107 -5.77 3.25 16.18
C GLY A 107 -6.60 4.42 15.67
N VAL A 108 -5.89 5.42 15.15
CA VAL A 108 -6.48 6.63 14.57
C VAL A 108 -6.66 6.43 13.08
N ALA A 109 -7.85 6.65 12.55
CA ALA A 109 -8.05 6.81 11.11
C ALA A 109 -7.56 8.21 10.72
N ASP A 110 -6.52 8.29 9.90
CA ASP A 110 -5.80 9.55 9.60
C ASP A 110 -5.89 9.92 8.11
N ILE A 111 -6.36 11.13 7.83
CA ILE A 111 -6.39 11.66 6.47
C ILE A 111 -4.99 11.79 5.86
N THR A 112 -3.95 11.95 6.68
CA THR A 112 -2.55 12.01 6.24
C THR A 112 -2.13 10.68 5.64
N ASP A 113 -2.55 9.56 6.24
CA ASP A 113 -2.25 8.22 5.75
C ASP A 113 -3.00 7.95 4.44
N LEU A 114 -4.27 8.36 4.35
CA LEU A 114 -5.03 8.32 3.09
C LEU A 114 -4.31 9.07 1.95
N LEU A 115 -3.78 10.26 2.23
CA LEU A 115 -3.07 11.09 1.24
C LEU A 115 -1.70 10.51 0.88
N ALA A 116 -0.95 10.02 1.88
CA ALA A 116 0.35 9.38 1.70
C ALA A 116 0.23 8.12 0.83
N ASN A 117 -0.74 7.26 1.12
CA ASN A 117 -1.05 6.07 0.35
C ASN A 117 -1.46 6.42 -1.08
N GLY A 118 -2.31 7.44 -1.24
CA GLY A 118 -2.68 7.99 -2.55
C GLY A 118 -1.47 8.46 -3.37
N LEU A 119 -0.57 9.21 -2.74
CA LEU A 119 0.67 9.69 -3.37
C LEU A 119 1.59 8.53 -3.77
N GLY A 120 1.78 7.54 -2.89
CA GLY A 120 2.54 6.32 -3.17
C GLY A 120 1.98 5.57 -4.38
N GLY A 121 0.66 5.38 -4.40
CA GLY A 121 -0.02 4.74 -5.52
C GLY A 121 0.09 5.52 -6.83
N ALA A 122 -0.03 6.86 -6.78
CA ALA A 122 0.18 7.72 -7.95
C ALA A 122 1.61 7.58 -8.51
N ILE A 123 2.63 7.53 -7.65
CA ILE A 123 4.03 7.28 -8.04
C ILE A 123 4.13 5.91 -8.73
N GLY A 124 3.53 4.86 -8.15
CA GLY A 124 3.52 3.51 -8.72
C GLY A 124 2.90 3.43 -10.12
N ILE A 125 1.77 4.11 -10.35
CA ILE A 125 1.15 4.17 -11.69
C ILE A 125 2.11 4.83 -12.69
N ASN A 126 2.71 5.96 -12.31
CA ASN A 126 3.61 6.71 -13.18
C ASN A 126 4.89 5.91 -13.52
N ILE A 127 5.43 5.15 -12.56
CA ILE A 127 6.53 4.22 -12.82
C ILE A 127 6.15 3.25 -13.94
N MET A 128 4.98 2.62 -13.86
CA MET A 128 4.55 1.68 -14.90
C MET A 128 4.32 2.34 -16.27
N TYR A 129 3.80 3.57 -16.32
CA TYR A 129 3.69 4.32 -17.58
C TYR A 129 5.05 4.60 -18.21
N VAL A 130 6.05 4.98 -17.40
CA VAL A 130 7.42 5.17 -17.89
C VAL A 130 8.00 3.84 -18.40
N LEU A 131 7.87 2.76 -17.62
CA LEU A 131 8.42 1.46 -17.99
C LEU A 131 7.76 0.87 -19.24
N THR A 132 6.45 1.02 -19.39
CA THR A 132 5.71 0.57 -20.58
C THR A 132 6.02 1.43 -21.81
N SER A 133 6.33 2.72 -21.65
CA SER A 133 6.84 3.56 -22.73
C SER A 133 8.20 3.06 -23.25
N ILE A 134 9.11 2.67 -22.35
CA ILE A 134 10.48 2.22 -22.71
C ILE A 134 10.50 0.77 -23.20
N TRP A 135 9.85 -0.15 -22.48
CA TRP A 135 9.94 -1.60 -22.72
C TRP A 135 8.68 -2.24 -23.30
N ARG A 136 7.62 -1.45 -23.53
CA ARG A 136 6.34 -1.92 -24.08
C ARG A 136 5.80 -3.12 -23.29
N GLU A 137 5.29 -4.14 -23.99
CA GLU A 137 4.76 -5.37 -23.38
C GLU A 137 5.79 -6.16 -22.54
N LYS A 138 7.11 -5.95 -22.77
CA LYS A 138 8.14 -6.60 -21.96
C LYS A 138 8.21 -6.03 -20.54
N ALA A 139 7.70 -4.81 -20.31
CA ALA A 139 7.64 -4.19 -18.99
C ALA A 139 6.89 -5.09 -17.99
N TYR A 140 5.73 -5.63 -18.38
CA TYR A 140 4.91 -6.47 -17.50
C TYR A 140 5.62 -7.75 -17.05
N VAL A 141 6.39 -8.39 -17.94
CA VAL A 141 7.15 -9.61 -17.59
C VAL A 141 8.26 -9.26 -16.61
N ARG A 142 9.02 -8.19 -16.90
CA ARG A 142 10.12 -7.72 -16.03
C ARG A 142 9.60 -7.32 -14.65
N MET A 143 8.47 -6.64 -14.60
CA MET A 143 7.86 -6.22 -13.34
C MET A 143 7.28 -7.39 -12.56
N ASN A 144 6.70 -8.40 -13.21
CA ASN A 144 6.31 -9.63 -12.52
C ASN A 144 7.51 -10.33 -11.85
N ILE A 145 8.65 -10.40 -12.53
CA ILE A 145 9.89 -10.98 -11.96
C ILE A 145 10.37 -10.13 -10.78
N PHE A 146 10.44 -8.81 -10.96
CA PHE A 146 10.84 -7.89 -9.90
C PHE A 146 9.93 -7.99 -8.67
N CYS A 147 8.61 -7.93 -8.86
CA CYS A 147 7.63 -8.06 -7.78
C CYS A 147 7.69 -9.42 -7.09
N PHE A 148 7.95 -10.50 -7.83
CA PHE A 148 8.15 -11.83 -7.24
C PHE A 148 9.37 -11.86 -6.31
N VAL A 149 10.53 -11.37 -6.80
CA VAL A 149 11.77 -11.30 -6.00
C VAL A 149 11.57 -10.43 -4.77
N LEU A 150 10.94 -9.25 -4.93
CA LEU A 150 10.67 -8.33 -3.83
C LEU A 150 9.73 -8.95 -2.79
N THR A 151 8.65 -9.60 -3.22
CA THR A 151 7.69 -10.27 -2.31
C THR A 151 8.38 -11.39 -1.53
N PHE A 152 9.18 -12.21 -2.22
CA PHE A 152 9.95 -13.27 -1.56
C PHE A 152 10.94 -12.69 -0.54
N PHE A 153 11.64 -11.62 -0.89
CA PHE A 153 12.60 -10.95 -0.02
C PHE A 153 11.94 -10.36 1.23
N VAL A 154 10.78 -9.68 1.08
CA VAL A 154 10.01 -9.15 2.21
C VAL A 154 9.59 -10.28 3.14
N ILE A 155 9.01 -11.36 2.60
CA ILE A 155 8.59 -12.53 3.40
C ILE A 155 9.80 -13.13 4.15
N LEU A 156 10.94 -13.28 3.48
CA LEU A 156 12.15 -13.81 4.09
C LEU A 156 12.66 -12.93 5.24
N ILE A 157 12.72 -11.60 5.04
CA ILE A 157 13.12 -10.67 6.10
C ILE A 157 12.15 -10.75 7.28
N THR A 158 10.84 -10.74 7.01
CA THR A 158 9.85 -10.80 8.08
C THR A 158 9.95 -12.09 8.88
N TYR A 159 10.26 -13.22 8.23
CA TYR A 159 10.50 -14.50 8.89
C TYR A 159 11.79 -14.49 9.74
N LEU A 160 12.86 -13.86 9.26
CA LEU A 160 14.13 -13.77 9.99
C LEU A 160 14.11 -12.76 11.16
N ALA A 161 13.18 -11.80 11.13
CA ALA A 161 13.03 -10.78 12.16
C ALA A 161 12.08 -11.20 13.31
N MET A 162 11.37 -12.33 13.15
CA MET A 162 10.53 -12.96 14.18
C MET A 162 11.34 -13.94 15.02
#